data_AF-A0A7K3Z504-F1
#
_entry.id   AF-A0A7K3Z504-F1
#
_cell.length_a   1.000
_cell.length_b   1.000
_cell.length_c   1.000
_cell.angle_alpha   90.00
_cell.angle_beta   90.00
_cell.angle_gamma   90.00
#
_symmetry.space_group_name_H-M   'P 1'
#
loop_
_entity.id
_entity.type
_entity.pdbx_description
1 polymer ?
#
loop_
_entity_poly.entity_id
_entity_poly.type
_entity_poly.pdbx_seq_one_letter_code
_entity_poly.pdbx_strand_id
1 'polypeptide(L)'
;MTIQEIGCCGAYCRTCIQWQKDKYPNERACLGCKLGYSDGKRDLGRAKCKIKICCFGKRKLETCAECIDYPCEVVISFYSKNGSKYIQYRRQVEFIRDKGYEEFIKLADRWKGPHGKLK
;
A
#
# COMPACT_ATOMS: atom_id res chain seq x y z
N MET A 1 4.71 -4.24 14.82
CA MET A 1 4.49 -3.70 13.45
C MET A 1 3.55 -2.51 13.55
N THR A 2 3.70 -1.52 12.67
CA THR A 2 2.95 -0.26 12.73
C THR A 2 2.20 0.04 11.44
N ILE A 3 1.22 0.95 11.50
CA ILE A 3 0.46 1.41 10.32
C ILE A 3 1.37 2.03 9.24
N GLN A 4 2.57 2.47 9.62
CA GLN A 4 3.59 3.01 8.70
C GLN A 4 4.08 1.98 7.67
N GLU A 5 3.95 0.70 7.97
CA GLU A 5 4.34 -0.41 7.09
C GLU A 5 3.23 -0.78 6.09
N ILE A 6 2.08 -0.10 6.14
CA ILE A 6 0.97 -0.29 5.21
C ILE A 6 0.99 0.84 4.18
N GLY A 7 0.96 0.47 2.91
CA GLY A 7 0.93 1.40 1.80
C GLY A 7 -0.47 1.97 1.58
N CYS A 8 -0.56 3.16 0.98
CA CYS A 8 -1.84 3.77 0.59
C CYS A 8 -2.71 2.84 -0.28
N CYS A 9 -2.10 1.92 -1.04
CA CYS A 9 -2.82 0.95 -1.84
C CYS A 9 -3.41 -0.23 -1.05
N GLY A 10 -3.08 -0.40 0.23
CA GLY A 10 -3.44 -1.55 1.07
C GLY A 10 -2.34 -2.59 1.21
N ALA A 11 -1.28 -2.51 0.41
CA ALA A 11 -0.18 -3.46 0.46
C ALA A 11 0.57 -3.37 1.80
N TYR A 12 0.85 -4.52 2.40
CA TYR A 12 1.84 -4.60 3.46
C TYR A 12 3.25 -4.42 2.87
N CYS A 13 3.80 -3.21 2.99
CA CYS A 13 4.99 -2.79 2.27
C CYS A 13 6.22 -3.62 2.65
N ARG A 14 6.32 -4.08 3.91
CA ARG A 14 7.45 -4.89 4.40
C ARG A 14 7.74 -6.08 3.49
N THR A 15 6.74 -6.89 3.20
CA THR A 15 6.90 -8.10 2.36
C THR A 15 6.70 -7.80 0.87
N CYS A 16 5.90 -6.80 0.53
CA CYS A 16 5.64 -6.43 -0.86
C CYS A 16 6.87 -5.86 -1.57
N ILE A 17 7.67 -5.04 -0.89
CA ILE A 17 8.89 -4.44 -1.46
C ILE A 17 9.89 -5.54 -1.81
N GLN A 18 10.12 -6.47 -0.86
CA GLN A 18 11.04 -7.58 -1.06
C GLN A 18 10.61 -8.44 -2.26
N TRP A 19 9.36 -8.87 -2.28
CA TRP A 19 8.83 -9.66 -3.39
C TRP A 19 8.93 -8.94 -4.74
N GLN A 20 8.72 -7.63 -4.79
CA GLN A 20 8.84 -6.90 -6.05
C GLN A 20 10.28 -6.86 -6.55
N LYS A 21 11.25 -6.69 -5.64
CA LYS A 21 12.68 -6.75 -5.99
C LYS A 21 13.06 -8.14 -6.51
N ASP A 22 12.56 -9.20 -5.86
CA ASP A 22 12.88 -10.58 -6.23
C ASP A 22 12.25 -10.97 -7.57
N LYS A 23 10.99 -10.60 -7.79
CA LYS A 23 10.25 -10.97 -9.01
C LYS A 23 10.60 -10.11 -10.23
N TYR A 24 10.96 -8.84 -10.00
CA TYR A 24 11.24 -7.88 -11.08
C TYR A 24 12.58 -7.17 -10.81
N PRO A 25 13.72 -7.90 -10.83
CA PRO A 25 15.02 -7.36 -10.41
C PRO A 25 15.52 -6.22 -11.31
N ASN A 26 15.09 -6.19 -12.57
CA ASN A 26 15.45 -5.17 -13.55
C ASN A 26 14.47 -3.98 -13.57
N GLU A 27 13.39 -4.02 -12.78
CA GLU A 27 12.41 -2.94 -12.71
C GLU A 27 12.65 -2.06 -11.48
N ARG A 28 12.26 -0.78 -11.59
CA ARG A 28 12.26 0.12 -10.44
C ARG A 28 11.23 -0.34 -9.41
N ALA A 29 11.70 -0.96 -8.33
CA ALA A 29 10.86 -1.40 -7.23
C ALA A 29 10.15 -0.24 -6.51
N CYS A 30 8.93 -0.50 -6.04
CA CYS A 30 8.26 0.33 -5.07
C CYS A 30 9.06 0.32 -3.77
N LEU A 31 9.19 1.48 -3.13
CA LEU A 31 9.88 1.65 -1.85
C LEU A 31 8.90 1.94 -0.71
N GLY A 32 7.62 1.61 -0.90
CA GLY A 32 6.56 1.96 0.04
C GLY A 32 6.13 3.43 -0.03
N CYS A 33 5.00 3.71 0.64
CA CYS A 33 4.36 5.03 0.62
C CYS A 33 4.90 5.99 1.68
N LYS A 34 5.32 5.48 2.84
CA LYS A 34 5.71 6.27 4.01
C LYS A 34 7.19 6.13 4.40
N LEU A 35 7.78 4.96 4.11
CA LEU A 35 9.18 4.67 4.42
C LEU A 35 10.15 5.64 3.73
N GLY A 36 11.03 6.29 4.52
CA GLY A 36 12.06 7.19 4.02
C GLY A 36 11.59 8.59 3.61
N TYR A 37 10.35 8.97 3.91
CA TYR A 37 9.84 10.34 3.70
C TYR A 37 9.89 11.19 4.97
N SER A 38 9.75 10.58 6.14
CA SER A 38 9.81 11.27 7.44
C SER A 38 11.22 11.75 7.80
N ASP A 39 12.26 11.09 7.29
CA ASP A 39 13.67 11.41 7.54
C ASP A 39 14.34 12.16 6.36
N GLY A 40 13.53 12.64 5.39
CA GLY A 40 14.01 13.43 4.25
C GLY A 40 14.81 12.65 3.20
N LYS A 41 15.03 11.34 3.37
CA LYS A 41 15.79 10.51 2.40
C LYS A 41 15.11 10.40 1.04
N ARG A 42 13.81 10.71 0.95
CA ARG A 42 13.02 10.65 -0.28
C ARG A 42 12.22 11.93 -0.45
N ASP A 43 12.27 12.45 -1.66
CA ASP A 43 11.44 13.57 -2.08
C ASP A 43 10.10 13.05 -2.66
N LEU A 44 9.00 13.58 -2.13
CA LEU A 44 7.65 13.27 -2.58
C LEU A 44 7.36 13.87 -3.96
N GLY A 45 7.96 15.01 -4.31
CA GLY A 45 7.86 15.63 -5.64
C GLY A 45 8.37 14.72 -6.77
N ARG A 46 9.31 13.82 -6.45
CA ARG A 46 9.86 12.82 -7.39
C ARG A 46 9.04 11.52 -7.44
N ALA A 47 7.93 11.43 -6.71
CA ALA A 47 7.09 10.25 -6.71
C ALA A 47 6.25 10.13 -7.99
N LYS A 48 6.33 8.99 -8.68
CA LYS A 48 5.45 8.69 -9.84
C LYS A 48 4.09 8.08 -9.47
N CYS A 49 3.93 7.62 -8.24
CA CYS A 49 2.76 6.87 -7.81
C CYS A 49 1.61 7.83 -7.44
N LYS A 50 0.61 7.96 -8.31
CA LYS A 50 -0.55 8.86 -8.13
C LYS A 50 -1.30 8.62 -6.81
N ILE A 51 -1.56 7.36 -6.46
CA ILE A 51 -2.26 7.01 -5.20
C ILE A 51 -1.48 7.49 -3.97
N LYS A 52 -0.15 7.36 -3.97
CA LYS A 52 0.70 7.84 -2.89
C LYS A 52 0.69 9.37 -2.78
N ILE A 53 0.81 10.07 -3.90
CA ILE A 53 0.77 11.54 -3.93
C ILE A 53 -0.58 12.03 -3.38
N CYS A 54 -1.68 11.38 -3.75
CA CYS A 54 -3.01 11.73 -3.25
C CYS A 54 -3.17 11.42 -1.76
N CYS A 55 -3.01 10.16 -1.36
CA CYS A 55 -3.29 9.69 0.01
C CYS A 55 -2.30 10.26 1.03
N PHE A 56 -1.00 10.01 0.85
CA PHE A 56 0.02 10.44 1.82
C PHE A 56 0.41 11.91 1.61
N GLY A 57 0.48 12.37 0.36
CA GLY A 57 0.93 13.73 0.04
C GLY A 57 -0.11 14.79 0.35
N LYS A 58 -1.24 14.72 -0.33
CA LYS A 58 -2.29 15.75 -0.31
C LYS A 58 -3.27 15.57 0.85
N ARG A 59 -3.83 14.36 1.00
CA ARG A 59 -4.89 14.07 1.98
C ARG A 59 -4.36 13.68 3.36
N LYS A 60 -3.04 13.44 3.50
CA LYS A 60 -2.37 13.08 4.77
C LYS A 60 -3.02 11.88 5.48
N LEU A 61 -3.52 10.91 4.71
CA LEU A 61 -4.14 9.70 5.22
C LEU A 61 -3.09 8.62 5.51
N GLU A 62 -3.40 7.73 6.45
CA GLU A 62 -2.59 6.54 6.68
C GLU A 62 -2.72 5.58 5.50
N THR A 63 -3.94 5.32 5.04
CA THR A 63 -4.17 4.56 3.81
C THR A 63 -5.42 5.03 3.09
N CYS A 64 -5.66 4.52 1.87
CA CYS A 64 -6.94 4.77 1.21
C CYS A 64 -8.13 4.14 1.95
N ALA A 65 -7.93 3.35 3.01
CA ALA A 65 -9.02 2.88 3.87
C ALA A 65 -9.72 4.03 4.59
N GLU A 66 -9.03 5.12 4.91
CA GLU A 66 -9.60 6.29 5.58
C GLU A 66 -10.25 7.29 4.61
N CYS A 67 -10.16 7.04 3.31
CA CYS A 67 -10.73 7.94 2.33
C CYS A 67 -12.26 7.86 2.41
N ILE A 68 -12.91 9.01 2.66
CA ILE A 68 -14.37 9.12 2.69
C ILE A 68 -14.99 8.81 1.32
N ASP A 69 -14.32 9.23 0.24
CA ASP A 69 -14.77 9.00 -1.14
C ASP A 69 -14.41 7.60 -1.68
N TYR A 70 -14.04 6.64 -0.82
CA TYR A 70 -13.56 5.34 -1.30
C TYR A 70 -14.70 4.47 -1.86
N PRO A 71 -14.54 3.85 -3.05
CA PRO A 71 -13.38 3.95 -3.94
C PRO A 71 -13.44 5.21 -4.82
N CYS A 72 -12.44 6.09 -4.71
CA CYS A 72 -12.37 7.31 -5.54
C CYS A 72 -11.67 7.04 -6.88
N GLU A 73 -11.75 7.97 -7.82
CA GLU A 73 -11.19 7.80 -9.18
C GLU A 73 -9.71 7.39 -9.18
N VAL A 74 -8.89 7.98 -8.29
CA VAL A 74 -7.46 7.66 -8.17
C VAL A 74 -7.24 6.20 -7.77
N VAL A 75 -8.08 5.69 -6.86
CA VAL A 75 -8.05 4.32 -6.36
C VAL A 75 -8.54 3.35 -7.43
N ILE A 76 -9.67 3.67 -8.08
CA ILE A 76 -10.23 2.89 -9.18
C ILE A 76 -9.18 2.72 -10.29
N SER A 77 -8.62 3.84 -10.79
CA SER A 77 -7.57 3.84 -11.81
C SER A 77 -6.34 3.01 -11.39
N PHE A 78 -6.00 3.01 -10.10
CA PHE A 78 -4.89 2.20 -9.60
C PHE A 78 -5.21 0.70 -9.60
N TYR A 79 -6.42 0.31 -9.20
CA TYR A 79 -6.83 -1.10 -9.13
C TYR A 79 -7.21 -1.71 -10.48
N SER A 80 -7.58 -0.89 -11.46
CA SER A 80 -7.85 -1.33 -12.84
C SER A 80 -6.60 -1.75 -13.62
N LYS A 81 -5.41 -1.65 -13.04
CA LYS A 81 -4.17 -2.10 -13.67
C LYS A 81 -4.10 -3.62 -13.76
N ASN A 82 -3.45 -4.11 -14.81
CA ASN A 82 -3.24 -5.53 -15.01
C ASN A 82 -2.39 -6.17 -13.90
N GLY A 83 -2.84 -7.32 -13.40
CA GLY A 83 -2.11 -8.16 -12.44
C GLY A 83 -2.89 -8.43 -11.16
N SER A 84 -2.85 -9.69 -10.72
CA SER A 84 -3.57 -10.18 -9.53
C SER A 84 -3.23 -9.42 -8.24
N LYS A 85 -2.04 -8.81 -8.15
CA LYS A 85 -1.65 -7.98 -7.00
C LYS A 85 -2.59 -6.80 -6.76
N TYR A 86 -3.14 -6.18 -7.80
CA TYR A 86 -4.03 -5.02 -7.65
C TYR A 86 -5.39 -5.42 -7.06
N ILE A 87 -5.90 -6.60 -7.42
CA ILE A 87 -7.08 -7.21 -6.80
C ILE A 87 -6.82 -7.48 -5.32
N GLN A 88 -5.64 -8.01 -4.98
CA GLN A 88 -5.28 -8.27 -3.58
C GLN A 88 -5.16 -6.98 -2.76
N TYR A 89 -4.51 -5.94 -3.31
CA TYR A 89 -4.40 -4.64 -2.66
C TYR A 89 -5.78 -4.03 -2.36
N ARG A 90 -6.72 -4.14 -3.31
CA ARG A 90 -8.11 -3.73 -3.09
C ARG A 90 -8.75 -4.48 -1.91
N ARG A 91 -8.68 -5.81 -1.90
CA ARG A 91 -9.22 -6.64 -0.81
C ARG A 91 -8.61 -6.28 0.55
N GLN A 92 -7.31 -5.95 0.58
CA GLN A 92 -6.62 -5.54 1.80
C GLN A 92 -7.13 -4.19 2.32
N VAL A 93 -7.36 -3.20 1.45
CA VAL A 93 -7.97 -1.93 1.86
C VAL A 93 -9.39 -2.14 2.35
N GLU A 94 -10.20 -2.92 1.63
CA GLU A 94 -11.57 -3.25 2.04
C GLU A 94 -11.59 -3.95 3.41
N PHE A 95 -10.65 -4.85 3.67
CA PHE A 95 -10.50 -5.49 4.98
C PHE A 95 -10.15 -4.49 6.08
N ILE A 96 -9.20 -3.58 5.84
CA ILE A 96 -8.85 -2.54 6.82
C ILE A 96 -10.05 -1.65 7.11
N ARG A 97 -10.88 -1.33 6.10
CA ARG A 97 -12.11 -0.54 6.29
C ARG A 97 -13.15 -1.26 7.15
N ASP A 98 -13.26 -2.58 7.00
CA ASP A 98 -14.27 -3.39 7.70
C ASP A 98 -13.82 -3.80 9.12
N LYS A 99 -12.54 -4.15 9.29
CA LYS A 99 -11.99 -4.74 10.53
C LYS A 99 -10.99 -3.86 11.27
N GLY A 100 -10.58 -2.74 10.67
CA GLY A 100 -9.57 -1.85 11.23
C GLY A 100 -8.13 -2.31 11.00
N TYR A 101 -7.20 -1.41 11.32
CA TYR A 101 -5.77 -1.64 11.13
C TYR A 101 -5.19 -2.70 12.06
N GLU A 102 -5.65 -2.77 13.30
CA GLU A 102 -5.12 -3.72 14.29
C GLU A 102 -5.29 -5.15 13.82
N GLU A 103 -6.49 -5.50 13.36
CA GLU A 103 -6.78 -6.85 12.88
C GLU A 103 -5.99 -7.18 11.61
N PHE A 104 -5.85 -6.20 10.70
CA PHE A 104 -5.03 -6.36 9.51
C PHE A 104 -3.57 -6.65 9.86
N ILE A 105 -2.99 -5.91 10.81
CA ILE A 105 -1.59 -6.05 11.23
C ILE A 105 -1.36 -7.43 11.86
N LYS A 106 -2.27 -7.92 12.72
CA LYS A 106 -2.18 -9.27 13.32
C LYS A 106 -2.11 -10.38 12.26
N LEU A 107 -2.85 -10.24 11.16
CA LEU A 107 -2.81 -11.19 10.05
C LEU A 107 -1.55 -10.99 9.19
N ALA A 108 -1.27 -9.76 8.79
CA ALA A 108 -0.20 -9.40 7.87
C ALA A 108 1.20 -9.71 8.41
N ASP A 109 1.40 -9.65 9.73
CA ASP A 109 2.71 -9.93 10.32
C ASP A 109 3.16 -11.38 10.12
N ARG A 110 2.19 -12.30 9.95
CA ARG A 110 2.43 -13.73 9.67
C ARG A 110 2.71 -14.03 8.19
N TRP A 111 2.62 -13.03 7.32
CA TRP A 111 2.79 -13.24 5.88
C TRP A 111 4.26 -13.42 5.51
N LYS A 112 4.55 -14.47 4.73
CA LYS A 112 5.88 -14.76 4.16
C LYS A 112 6.11 -14.11 2.78
N GLY A 113 5.11 -13.38 2.25
CA GLY A 113 5.14 -12.83 0.91
C GLY A 113 4.27 -11.57 0.78
N PRO A 114 4.14 -11.01 -0.44
CA PRO A 114 3.41 -9.75 -0.69
C PRO A 114 1.91 -9.87 -0.40
N HIS A 115 1.44 -11.10 -0.29
CA HIS A 115 0.06 -11.52 -0.12
C HIS A 115 0.07 -12.61 0.95
N GLY A 116 -0.88 -12.55 1.86
CA GLY A 116 -1.21 -13.67 2.72
C GLY A 116 -2.72 -13.78 2.85
N LYS A 117 -3.15 -14.70 3.72
CA LYS A 117 -4.58 -14.93 3.91
C LYS A 117 -5.13 -13.90 4.89
N LEU A 118 -6.28 -13.34 4.51
CA LEU A 118 -7.12 -12.49 5.37
C LEU A 118 -8.20 -13.33 6.10
N LYS A 119 -8.05 -14.67 6.08
CA LYS A 119 -8.91 -15.69 6.68
C LYS A 119 -8.04 -16.81 7.24
#